data_AF-A0A829Q695-F1
#
_entry.id   AF-A0A829Q695-F1
#
_cell.length_a   1.000
_cell.length_b   1.000
_cell.length_c   1.000
_cell.angle_alpha   90.00
_cell.angle_beta   90.00
_cell.angle_gamma   90.00
#
_symmetry.space_group_name_H-M   'P 1'
#
loop_
_entity.id
_entity.type
_entity.pdbx_description
1 polymer ?
#
loop_
_entity_poly.entity_id
_entity_poly.type
_entity_poly.pdbx_seq_one_letter_code
_entity_poly.pdbx_strand_id
1 'polypeptide(L)'
;MGLTASVQPAPGALLTQFLANQVQNCSLICPFVVQGAVQIPASVLAAPATLVTRLRAGQPVVQALGLTGATVSGTANEIWTGLIRTDLDQVVPRTQFGTEVIAVGLVRIGEAAITQPGGLPGALGQVRSDLFGALNNPPGPEPLPAVHTPLEAAAVRGTEVFWAVAFHGPEQLTLIVTRVPNAFLTTLGSTGNVGKAVQAAGEAVATTISESVAPVRDALTKPIPITPATAAKDEGKAPDVTAAHPRAPAASVELVKTMAPQAKTPVVRLDPKSNRQASLPRPPALSSRPDPGSAAKIKQPNPMSGLGGAIKKAFGDVGAKKPAAPGKPAKTDRP
;
A
#
# COMPACT_ATOMS: atom_id res chain seq x y z
N MET A 1 -5.45 27.32 -34.69
CA MET A 1 -5.60 26.91 -33.27
C MET A 1 -5.88 25.42 -33.26
N GLY A 2 -4.96 24.60 -32.75
CA GLY A 2 -5.20 23.17 -32.55
C GLY A 2 -5.55 22.95 -31.09
N LEU A 3 -6.81 22.62 -30.78
CA LEU A 3 -7.10 21.96 -29.52
C LEU A 3 -6.33 20.64 -29.55
N THR A 4 -5.34 20.48 -28.67
CA THR A 4 -4.88 19.14 -28.32
C THR A 4 -6.04 18.47 -27.63
N ALA A 5 -6.88 17.77 -28.40
CA ALA A 5 -7.88 16.87 -27.85
C ALA A 5 -7.12 15.92 -26.94
N SER A 6 -7.39 15.97 -25.63
CA SER A 6 -6.94 14.91 -24.73
C SER A 6 -7.46 13.62 -25.33
N VAL A 7 -6.55 12.72 -25.72
CA VAL A 7 -6.93 11.45 -26.32
C VAL A 7 -7.72 10.71 -25.26
N GLN A 8 -9.04 10.72 -25.41
CA GLN A 8 -9.93 10.10 -24.45
C GLN A 8 -9.64 8.59 -24.43
N PRO A 9 -9.56 7.97 -23.25
CA PRO A 9 -9.37 6.53 -23.17
C PRO A 9 -10.44 5.81 -23.99
N ALA A 10 -10.04 4.81 -24.75
CA ALA A 10 -10.98 4.04 -25.57
C ALA A 10 -12.15 3.49 -24.72
N PRO A 11 -13.35 3.29 -25.30
CA PRO A 11 -14.44 2.60 -24.60
C PRO A 11 -13.96 1.27 -24.00
N GLY A 12 -14.25 1.06 -22.71
CA GLY A 12 -13.82 -0.15 -21.99
C GLY A 12 -12.36 -0.15 -21.48
N ALA A 13 -11.53 0.84 -21.83
CA ALA A 13 -10.13 0.88 -21.40
C ALA A 13 -9.98 0.97 -19.87
N LEU A 14 -10.82 1.77 -19.19
CA LEU A 14 -10.84 1.85 -17.72
C LEU A 14 -11.16 0.50 -17.07
N LEU A 15 -12.20 -0.19 -17.55
CA LEU A 15 -12.60 -1.49 -17.00
C LEU A 15 -11.54 -2.56 -17.25
N THR A 16 -10.97 -2.56 -18.46
CA THR A 16 -9.88 -3.49 -18.83
C THR A 16 -8.67 -3.27 -17.94
N GLN A 17 -8.26 -2.02 -17.73
CA GLN A 17 -7.13 -1.68 -16.89
C GLN A 17 -7.40 -2.00 -15.42
N PHE A 18 -8.60 -1.74 -14.92
CA PHE A 18 -9.01 -2.14 -13.58
C PHE A 18 -8.88 -3.66 -13.38
N LEU A 19 -9.37 -4.46 -14.32
CA LEU A 19 -9.25 -5.92 -14.26
C LEU A 19 -7.78 -6.37 -14.34
N ALA A 20 -6.96 -5.73 -15.18
CA ALA A 20 -5.52 -5.98 -15.24
C ALA A 20 -4.85 -5.69 -13.88
N ASN A 21 -5.24 -4.60 -13.23
CA ASN A 21 -4.76 -4.23 -11.91
C ASN A 21 -5.12 -5.27 -10.84
N GLN A 22 -6.31 -5.87 -10.90
CA GLN A 22 -6.68 -6.97 -9.99
C GLN A 22 -5.74 -8.19 -10.15
N VAL A 23 -5.39 -8.54 -11.38
CA VAL A 23 -4.46 -9.66 -11.65
C VAL A 23 -3.05 -9.31 -11.16
N GLN A 24 -2.56 -8.10 -11.45
CA GLN A 24 -1.25 -7.63 -10.99
C GLN A 24 -1.16 -7.58 -9.46
N ASN A 25 -2.17 -7.01 -8.79
CA ASN A 25 -2.24 -6.95 -7.32
C ASN A 25 -2.20 -8.36 -6.72
N CYS A 26 -3.02 -9.29 -7.22
CA CYS A 26 -2.95 -10.68 -6.78
C CYS A 26 -1.58 -11.30 -7.04
N SER A 27 -0.94 -11.04 -8.18
CA SER A 27 0.40 -11.60 -8.44
C SER A 27 1.46 -11.20 -7.40
N LEU A 28 1.27 -10.06 -6.71
CA LEU A 28 2.12 -9.61 -5.61
C LEU A 28 1.78 -10.27 -4.28
N ILE A 29 0.49 -10.36 -3.92
CA ILE A 29 0.06 -10.82 -2.58
C ILE A 29 -0.27 -12.31 -2.50
N CYS A 30 -0.77 -12.91 -3.60
CA CYS A 30 -1.18 -14.30 -3.66
C CYS A 30 -0.04 -15.31 -3.41
N PRO A 31 1.24 -15.03 -3.75
CA PRO A 31 2.35 -15.88 -3.31
C PRO A 31 2.41 -16.08 -1.79
N PHE A 32 2.12 -15.05 -0.99
CA PHE A 32 2.09 -15.19 0.48
C PHE A 32 0.91 -16.05 0.95
N VAL A 33 -0.23 -16.00 0.27
CA VAL A 33 -1.37 -16.90 0.57
C VAL A 33 -0.97 -18.36 0.32
N VAL A 34 -0.32 -18.64 -0.81
CA VAL A 34 0.17 -19.98 -1.15
C VAL A 34 1.25 -20.43 -0.15
N GLN A 35 2.21 -19.55 0.17
CA GLN A 35 3.22 -19.81 1.19
C GLN A 35 2.56 -20.11 2.55
N GLY A 36 1.58 -19.32 2.97
CA GLY A 36 0.83 -19.54 4.22
C GLY A 36 0.12 -20.88 4.25
N ALA A 37 -0.55 -21.24 3.15
CA ALA A 37 -1.26 -22.50 3.01
C ALA A 37 -0.35 -23.74 3.05
N VAL A 38 0.93 -23.60 2.71
CA VAL A 38 1.90 -24.71 2.68
C VAL A 38 2.80 -24.72 3.91
N GLN A 39 3.46 -23.60 4.20
CA GLN A 39 4.52 -23.51 5.19
C GLN A 39 3.97 -23.56 6.61
N ILE A 40 2.82 -22.93 6.90
CA ILE A 40 2.25 -22.97 8.27
C ILE A 40 1.87 -24.41 8.65
N PRO A 41 1.11 -25.17 7.83
CA PRO A 41 0.87 -26.59 8.12
C PRO A 41 2.15 -27.43 8.19
N ALA A 42 3.13 -27.18 7.32
CA ALA A 42 4.41 -27.88 7.36
C ALA A 42 5.15 -27.65 8.69
N SER A 43 5.21 -26.40 9.18
CA SER A 43 5.81 -26.07 10.47
C SER A 43 5.06 -26.73 11.63
N VAL A 44 3.72 -26.78 11.58
CA VAL A 44 2.91 -27.50 12.58
C VAL A 44 3.21 -28.99 12.58
N LEU A 45 3.31 -29.62 11.41
CA LEU A 45 3.64 -31.03 11.27
C LEU A 45 5.07 -31.36 11.74
N ALA A 46 6.01 -30.41 11.59
CA ALA A 46 7.39 -30.57 12.05
C ALA A 46 7.53 -30.37 13.58
N ALA A 47 6.61 -29.66 14.23
CA ALA A 47 6.73 -29.25 15.62
C ALA A 47 6.99 -30.40 16.62
N PRO A 48 6.34 -31.58 16.54
CA PRO A 48 6.63 -32.69 17.47
C PRO A 48 8.08 -33.18 17.37
N ALA A 49 8.62 -33.31 16.15
CA ALA A 49 9.99 -33.73 15.93
C ALA A 49 10.99 -32.67 16.43
N THR A 50 10.68 -31.39 16.22
CA THR A 50 11.46 -30.27 16.77
C THR A 50 11.50 -30.32 18.28
N LEU A 51 10.35 -30.51 18.95
CA LEU A 51 10.27 -30.59 20.41
C LEU A 51 11.12 -31.74 20.97
N VAL A 52 10.98 -32.94 20.40
CA VAL A 52 11.77 -34.12 20.81
C VAL A 52 13.26 -33.85 20.64
N THR A 53 13.66 -33.23 19.53
CA THR A 53 15.06 -32.88 19.26
C THR A 53 15.59 -31.89 20.31
N ARG A 54 14.81 -30.86 20.65
CA ARG A 54 15.19 -29.88 21.68
C ARG A 54 15.32 -30.50 23.07
N LEU A 55 14.37 -31.36 23.46
CA LEU A 55 14.41 -32.06 24.75
C LEU A 55 15.61 -33.03 24.82
N ARG A 56 15.91 -33.76 23.74
CA ARG A 56 17.10 -34.63 23.67
C ARG A 56 18.42 -33.86 23.73
N ALA A 57 18.43 -32.62 23.25
CA ALA A 57 19.56 -31.71 23.38
C ALA A 57 19.70 -31.11 24.79
N GLY A 58 18.88 -31.54 25.76
CA GLY A 58 18.98 -31.11 27.16
C GLY A 58 18.36 -29.74 27.45
N GLN A 59 17.57 -29.18 26.52
CA GLN A 59 16.91 -27.90 26.78
C GLN A 59 15.83 -28.04 27.87
N PRO A 60 15.71 -27.05 28.78
CA PRO A 60 14.60 -26.98 29.72
C PRO A 60 13.26 -27.04 29.00
N VAL A 61 12.28 -27.76 29.55
CA VAL A 61 10.97 -28.00 28.91
C VAL A 61 10.30 -26.71 28.44
N VAL A 62 10.31 -25.66 29.27
CA VAL A 62 9.71 -24.36 28.93
C VAL A 62 10.40 -23.71 27.72
N GLN A 63 11.73 -23.76 27.66
CA GLN A 63 12.50 -23.25 26.52
C GLN A 63 12.27 -24.09 25.27
N ALA A 64 12.23 -25.42 25.40
CA ALA A 64 11.96 -26.32 24.29
C ALA A 64 10.57 -26.08 23.68
N LEU A 65 9.55 -25.86 24.53
CA LEU A 65 8.20 -25.48 24.10
C LEU A 65 8.18 -24.10 23.45
N GLY A 66 8.84 -23.10 24.04
CA GLY A 66 8.92 -21.75 23.48
C GLY A 66 9.59 -21.74 22.10
N LEU A 67 10.75 -22.39 21.95
CA LEU A 67 11.46 -22.49 20.68
C LEU A 67 10.68 -23.30 19.63
N THR A 68 10.01 -24.38 20.03
CA THR A 68 9.17 -25.15 19.11
C THR A 68 7.97 -24.32 18.65
N GLY A 69 7.26 -23.68 19.58
CA GLY A 69 6.16 -22.78 19.24
C GLY A 69 6.61 -21.63 18.35
N ALA A 70 7.79 -21.06 18.62
CA ALA A 70 8.39 -19.98 17.83
C ALA A 70 8.64 -20.39 16.37
N THR A 71 8.83 -21.68 16.06
CA THR A 71 8.93 -22.13 14.67
C THR A 71 7.62 -21.91 13.91
N VAL A 72 6.49 -22.27 14.51
CA VAL A 72 5.17 -22.13 13.88
C VAL A 72 4.74 -20.67 13.86
N SER A 73 4.83 -19.97 15.00
CA SER A 73 4.46 -18.56 15.09
C SER A 73 5.37 -17.67 14.26
N GLY A 74 6.66 -18.02 14.13
CA GLY A 74 7.64 -17.33 13.30
C GLY A 74 7.28 -17.41 11.83
N THR A 75 7.04 -18.63 11.31
CA THR A 75 6.56 -18.83 9.94
C THR A 75 5.27 -18.05 9.68
N ALA A 76 4.29 -18.14 10.58
CA ALA A 76 3.03 -17.41 10.43
C ALA A 76 3.26 -15.89 10.42
N ASN A 77 4.12 -15.39 11.30
CA ASN A 77 4.44 -13.97 11.41
C ASN A 77 5.17 -13.42 10.19
N GLU A 78 6.15 -14.16 9.65
CA GLU A 78 6.87 -13.76 8.45
C GLU A 78 5.94 -13.66 7.24
N ILE A 79 5.09 -14.66 7.04
CA ILE A 79 4.16 -14.70 5.90
C ILE A 79 3.09 -13.61 6.02
N TRP A 80 2.48 -13.47 7.20
CA TRP A 80 1.44 -12.46 7.42
C TRP A 80 2.01 -11.04 7.34
N THR A 81 3.20 -10.82 7.89
CA THR A 81 3.91 -9.54 7.77
C THR A 81 4.27 -9.23 6.32
N GLY A 82 4.77 -10.22 5.58
CA GLY A 82 5.09 -10.06 4.16
C GLY A 82 3.85 -9.72 3.33
N LEU A 83 2.73 -10.40 3.57
CA LEU A 83 1.45 -10.12 2.92
C LEU A 83 0.97 -8.70 3.19
N ILE A 84 0.84 -8.31 4.46
CA ILE A 84 0.31 -7.00 4.86
C ILE A 84 1.23 -5.86 4.37
N ARG A 85 2.55 -6.00 4.50
CA ARG A 85 3.48 -4.97 3.98
C ARG A 85 3.43 -4.86 2.47
N THR A 86 3.37 -5.99 1.76
CA THR A 86 3.27 -5.95 0.29
C THR A 86 1.98 -5.27 -0.15
N ASP A 87 0.86 -5.54 0.52
CA ASP A 87 -0.41 -4.88 0.21
C ASP A 87 -0.31 -3.36 0.47
N LEU A 88 0.13 -2.96 1.67
CA LEU A 88 0.23 -1.56 2.08
C LEU A 88 1.28 -0.74 1.33
N ASP A 89 2.38 -1.37 0.89
CA ASP A 89 3.48 -0.67 0.22
C ASP A 89 3.35 -0.67 -1.31
N GLN A 90 2.55 -1.59 -1.89
CA GLN A 90 2.47 -1.77 -3.35
C GLN A 90 1.07 -1.61 -3.91
N VAL A 91 0.06 -2.21 -3.27
CA VAL A 91 -1.30 -2.34 -3.82
C VAL A 91 -2.19 -1.18 -3.38
N VAL A 92 -2.20 -0.91 -2.08
CA VAL A 92 -3.01 0.16 -1.47
C VAL A 92 -2.64 1.54 -2.02
N PRO A 93 -1.35 1.95 -2.12
CA PRO A 93 -1.03 3.30 -2.56
C PRO A 93 -1.52 3.60 -3.98
N ARG A 94 -1.42 2.63 -4.90
CA ARG A 94 -1.96 2.75 -6.26
C ARG A 94 -3.47 2.94 -6.27
N THR A 95 -4.18 2.15 -5.45
CA THR A 95 -5.65 2.22 -5.39
C THR A 95 -6.10 3.53 -4.75
N GLN A 96 -5.41 3.94 -3.69
CA GLN A 96 -5.58 5.21 -3.01
C GLN A 96 -5.38 6.39 -3.97
N PHE A 97 -4.27 6.44 -4.70
CA PHE A 97 -4.01 7.49 -5.68
C PHE A 97 -5.12 7.59 -6.74
N GLY A 98 -5.60 6.45 -7.26
CA GLY A 98 -6.75 6.42 -8.16
C GLY A 98 -8.01 7.05 -7.55
N THR A 99 -8.29 6.81 -6.27
CA THR A 99 -9.42 7.46 -5.57
C THR A 99 -9.20 8.94 -5.31
N GLU A 100 -7.96 9.37 -5.07
CA GLU A 100 -7.64 10.79 -4.90
C GLU A 100 -7.79 11.56 -6.22
N VAL A 101 -7.36 10.97 -7.34
CA VAL A 101 -7.62 11.50 -8.68
C VAL A 101 -9.11 11.63 -8.96
N ILE A 102 -9.93 10.64 -8.55
CA ILE A 102 -11.39 10.73 -8.63
C ILE A 102 -11.91 11.86 -7.75
N ALA A 103 -11.42 11.99 -6.51
CA ALA A 103 -11.87 13.02 -5.57
C ALA A 103 -11.60 14.44 -6.11
N VAL A 104 -10.39 14.70 -6.61
CA VAL A 104 -10.02 15.94 -7.30
C VAL A 104 -10.90 16.16 -8.53
N GLY A 105 -11.10 15.11 -9.32
CA GLY A 105 -11.95 15.16 -10.51
C GLY A 105 -13.41 15.52 -10.20
N LEU A 106 -13.98 14.99 -9.13
CA LEU A 106 -15.35 15.29 -8.69
C LEU A 106 -15.49 16.76 -8.25
N VAL A 107 -14.48 17.31 -7.58
CA VAL A 107 -14.45 18.75 -7.26
C VAL A 107 -14.49 19.58 -8.55
N ARG A 108 -13.63 19.27 -9.52
CA ARG A 108 -13.59 19.98 -10.81
C ARG A 108 -14.88 19.86 -11.62
N ILE A 109 -15.51 18.68 -11.61
CA ILE A 109 -16.81 18.45 -12.26
C ILE A 109 -17.89 19.31 -11.59
N GLY A 110 -17.92 19.36 -10.26
CA GLY A 110 -18.86 20.19 -9.50
C GLY A 110 -18.68 21.68 -9.79
N GLU A 111 -17.43 22.15 -9.80
CA GLU A 111 -17.11 23.54 -10.14
C GLU A 111 -17.52 23.89 -11.58
N ALA A 112 -17.21 23.02 -12.55
CA ALA A 112 -17.62 23.20 -13.94
C ALA A 112 -19.15 23.21 -14.08
N ALA A 113 -19.87 22.31 -13.41
CA ALA A 113 -21.33 22.26 -13.45
C ALA A 113 -21.99 23.55 -12.93
N ILE A 114 -21.37 24.21 -11.95
CA ILE A 114 -21.91 25.43 -11.33
C ILE A 114 -21.49 26.70 -12.09
N THR A 115 -20.22 26.80 -12.47
CA THR A 115 -19.63 28.04 -12.98
C THR A 115 -19.56 28.12 -14.51
N GLN A 116 -19.43 26.98 -15.18
CA GLN A 116 -19.26 26.88 -16.63
C GLN A 116 -19.91 25.60 -17.18
N PRO A 117 -21.25 25.50 -17.22
CA PRO A 117 -21.94 24.25 -17.59
C PRO A 117 -21.54 23.69 -18.96
N GLY A 118 -21.18 24.55 -19.91
CA GLY A 118 -20.67 24.15 -21.23
C GLY A 118 -19.30 23.44 -21.19
N GLY A 119 -18.54 23.59 -20.12
CA GLY A 119 -17.27 22.91 -19.87
C GLY A 119 -17.40 21.51 -19.25
N LEU A 120 -18.61 21.11 -18.83
CA LEU A 120 -18.84 19.83 -18.15
C LEU A 120 -18.39 18.60 -18.95
N PRO A 121 -18.66 18.47 -20.27
CA PRO A 121 -18.14 17.35 -21.05
C PRO A 121 -16.60 17.30 -21.09
N GLY A 122 -15.95 18.47 -21.11
CA GLY A 122 -14.49 18.58 -21.04
C GLY A 122 -13.94 18.13 -19.70
N ALA A 123 -14.56 18.57 -18.59
CA ALA A 123 -14.19 18.15 -17.24
C ALA A 123 -14.33 16.63 -17.06
N LEU A 124 -15.44 16.05 -17.51
CA LEU A 124 -15.66 14.60 -17.49
C LEU A 124 -14.60 13.84 -18.30
N GLY A 125 -14.26 14.36 -19.49
CA GLY A 125 -13.21 13.78 -20.32
C GLY A 125 -11.83 13.85 -19.65
N GLN A 126 -11.52 14.94 -18.97
CA GLN A 126 -10.25 15.08 -18.24
C GLN A 126 -10.18 14.08 -17.10
N VAL A 127 -11.22 13.97 -16.26
CA VAL A 127 -11.26 13.00 -15.15
C VAL A 127 -11.11 11.56 -15.65
N ARG A 128 -11.73 11.23 -16.79
CA ARG A 128 -11.58 9.91 -17.41
C ARG A 128 -10.13 9.66 -17.83
N SER A 129 -9.48 10.65 -18.43
CA SER A 129 -8.08 10.57 -18.85
C SER A 129 -7.14 10.43 -17.64
N ASP A 130 -7.34 11.25 -16.62
CA ASP A 130 -6.52 11.25 -15.40
C ASP A 130 -6.67 9.92 -14.64
N LEU A 131 -7.90 9.42 -14.50
CA LEU A 131 -8.15 8.11 -13.88
C LEU A 131 -7.52 6.99 -14.70
N PHE A 132 -7.59 7.04 -16.03
CA PHE A 132 -6.92 6.04 -16.85
C PHE A 132 -5.40 6.11 -16.68
N GLY A 133 -4.82 7.31 -16.58
CA GLY A 133 -3.41 7.50 -16.22
C GLY A 133 -3.08 6.84 -14.89
N ALA A 134 -3.84 7.15 -13.83
CA ALA A 134 -3.65 6.59 -12.50
C ALA A 134 -3.74 5.06 -12.48
N LEU A 135 -4.70 4.48 -13.21
CA LEU A 135 -4.83 3.02 -13.33
C LEU A 135 -3.67 2.36 -14.07
N ASN A 136 -2.91 3.10 -14.87
CA ASN A 136 -1.72 2.60 -15.56
C ASN A 136 -0.44 2.76 -14.74
N ASN A 137 -0.50 3.40 -13.57
CA ASN A 137 0.68 3.51 -12.73
C ASN A 137 1.13 2.12 -12.22
N PRO A 138 2.45 1.93 -12.06
CA PRO A 138 2.97 0.71 -11.45
C PRO A 138 2.54 0.61 -9.97
N PRO A 139 2.48 -0.61 -9.41
CA PRO A 139 2.37 -0.77 -7.96
C PRO A 139 3.55 -0.10 -7.24
N GLY A 140 3.30 0.41 -6.03
CA GLY A 140 4.29 1.12 -5.23
C GLY A 140 3.79 2.47 -4.74
N PRO A 141 4.64 3.23 -4.04
CA PRO A 141 4.32 4.58 -3.57
C PRO A 141 3.96 5.52 -4.73
N GLU A 142 2.90 6.30 -4.52
CA GLU A 142 2.41 7.29 -5.48
C GLU A 142 2.65 8.70 -4.95
N PRO A 143 2.99 9.67 -5.80
CA PRO A 143 2.90 11.08 -5.41
C PRO A 143 1.42 11.47 -5.24
N LEU A 144 1.15 12.48 -4.41
CA LEU A 144 -0.19 13.08 -4.35
C LEU A 144 -0.59 13.62 -5.73
N PRO A 145 -1.88 13.57 -6.11
CA PRO A 145 -2.32 14.16 -7.36
C PRO A 145 -2.12 15.68 -7.35
N ALA A 146 -1.95 16.25 -8.54
CA ALA A 146 -1.82 17.70 -8.69
C ALA A 146 -3.14 18.38 -8.28
N VAL A 147 -3.07 19.21 -7.23
CA VAL A 147 -4.18 20.03 -6.75
C VAL A 147 -3.92 21.52 -6.98
N HIS A 148 -4.98 22.24 -7.36
CA HIS A 148 -4.93 23.65 -7.75
C HIS A 148 -5.74 24.56 -6.85
N THR A 149 -6.65 24.00 -6.05
CA THR A 149 -7.50 24.76 -5.13
C THR A 149 -7.46 24.19 -3.71
N PRO A 150 -7.79 24.98 -2.68
CA PRO A 150 -7.95 24.48 -1.32
C PRO A 150 -9.01 23.38 -1.19
N LEU A 151 -10.06 23.42 -2.03
CA LEU A 151 -11.12 22.41 -2.03
C LEU A 151 -10.62 21.07 -2.58
N GLU A 152 -9.82 21.08 -3.65
CA GLU A 152 -9.14 19.88 -4.16
C GLU A 152 -8.18 19.31 -3.12
N ALA A 153 -7.39 20.17 -2.45
CA ALA A 153 -6.49 19.74 -1.38
C ALA A 153 -7.24 19.12 -0.19
N ALA A 154 -8.40 19.68 0.17
CA ALA A 154 -9.26 19.12 1.21
C ALA A 154 -9.84 17.76 0.80
N ALA A 155 -10.21 17.57 -0.47
CA ALA A 155 -10.71 16.30 -1.00
C ALA A 155 -9.62 15.20 -0.98
N VAL A 156 -8.40 15.53 -1.38
CA VAL A 156 -7.23 14.63 -1.28
C VAL A 156 -6.98 14.26 0.18
N ARG A 157 -6.95 15.26 1.08
CA ARG A 157 -6.76 15.01 2.52
C ARG A 157 -7.87 14.13 3.12
N GLY A 158 -9.12 14.35 2.75
CA GLY A 158 -10.23 13.51 3.19
C GLY A 158 -10.04 12.06 2.76
N THR A 159 -9.51 11.86 1.55
CA THR A 159 -9.21 10.53 1.00
C THR A 159 -8.03 9.88 1.72
N GLU A 160 -6.94 10.61 1.95
CA GLU A 160 -5.79 10.16 2.77
C GLU A 160 -6.22 9.68 4.16
N VAL A 161 -7.04 10.49 4.86
CA VAL A 161 -7.55 10.11 6.20
C VAL A 161 -8.45 8.89 6.10
N PHE A 162 -9.32 8.81 5.09
CA PHE A 162 -10.18 7.65 4.88
C PHE A 162 -9.35 6.39 4.68
N TRP A 163 -8.34 6.39 3.80
CA TRP A 163 -7.48 5.24 3.57
C TRP A 163 -6.65 4.87 4.78
N ALA A 164 -6.12 5.87 5.49
CA ALA A 164 -5.37 5.65 6.72
C ALA A 164 -6.20 4.93 7.79
N VAL A 165 -7.48 5.31 7.94
CA VAL A 165 -8.39 4.76 8.96
C VAL A 165 -9.04 3.44 8.51
N ALA A 166 -9.38 3.31 7.23
CA ALA A 166 -10.13 2.16 6.72
C ALA A 166 -9.23 0.99 6.30
N PHE A 167 -7.98 1.26 5.89
CA PHE A 167 -7.07 0.25 5.35
C PHE A 167 -5.74 0.22 6.12
N HIS A 168 -4.92 1.27 6.05
CA HIS A 168 -3.55 1.23 6.61
C HIS A 168 -3.52 0.86 8.09
N GLY A 169 -4.28 1.56 8.93
CA GLY A 169 -4.31 1.31 10.36
C GLY A 169 -4.86 -0.09 10.70
N PRO A 170 -6.08 -0.44 10.25
CA PRO A 170 -6.64 -1.76 10.51
C PRO A 170 -5.78 -2.92 10.01
N GLU A 171 -5.23 -2.84 8.79
CA GLU A 171 -4.37 -3.89 8.23
C GLU A 171 -3.09 -4.07 9.04
N GLN A 172 -2.40 -2.99 9.41
CA GLN A 172 -1.25 -3.07 10.33
C GLN A 172 -1.65 -3.67 11.68
N LEU A 173 -2.82 -3.30 12.20
CA LEU A 173 -3.30 -3.82 13.48
C LEU A 173 -3.55 -5.33 13.44
N THR A 174 -3.92 -5.89 12.28
CA THR A 174 -4.06 -7.35 12.15
C THR A 174 -2.78 -8.11 12.45
N LEU A 175 -1.60 -7.49 12.31
CA LEU A 175 -0.32 -8.13 12.62
C LEU A 175 -0.16 -8.53 14.09
N ILE A 176 -0.98 -7.98 15.00
CA ILE A 176 -1.03 -8.41 16.39
C ILE A 176 -1.21 -9.93 16.49
N VAL A 177 -2.03 -10.53 15.62
CA VAL A 177 -2.37 -11.96 15.68
C VAL A 177 -1.17 -12.88 15.47
N THR A 178 -0.12 -12.40 14.81
CA THR A 178 1.09 -13.18 14.56
C THR A 178 2.31 -12.65 15.32
N ARG A 179 2.47 -11.33 15.43
CA ARG A 179 3.62 -10.69 16.09
C ARG A 179 3.65 -10.99 17.58
N VAL A 180 2.50 -10.90 18.26
CA VAL A 180 2.43 -11.04 19.72
C VAL A 180 2.75 -12.49 20.16
N PRO A 181 2.10 -13.53 19.60
CA PRO A 181 2.49 -14.91 19.90
C PRO A 181 3.95 -15.20 19.55
N ASN A 182 4.43 -14.67 18.42
CA ASN A 182 5.81 -14.87 18.02
C ASN A 182 6.82 -14.22 18.98
N ALA A 183 6.60 -12.98 19.39
CA ALA A 183 7.44 -12.28 20.36
C ALA A 183 7.47 -13.01 21.71
N PHE A 184 6.29 -13.46 22.18
CA PHE A 184 6.17 -14.25 23.39
C PHE A 184 6.97 -15.56 23.28
N LEU A 185 6.71 -16.38 22.27
CA LEU A 185 7.29 -17.71 22.14
C LEU A 185 8.80 -17.66 21.86
N THR A 186 9.26 -16.71 21.05
CA THR A 186 10.69 -16.48 20.80
C THR A 186 11.41 -16.08 22.08
N THR A 187 10.82 -15.18 22.89
CA THR A 187 11.42 -14.74 24.15
C THR A 187 11.36 -15.83 25.21
N LEU A 188 10.26 -16.56 25.31
CA LEU A 188 10.13 -17.70 26.22
C LEU A 188 11.14 -18.80 25.86
N GLY A 189 11.29 -19.08 24.56
CA GLY A 189 12.22 -20.08 24.05
C GLY A 189 13.68 -19.72 24.29
N SER A 190 14.05 -18.45 24.11
CA SER A 190 15.43 -17.99 24.30
C SER A 190 15.81 -17.77 25.77
N THR A 191 14.87 -17.38 26.62
CA THR A 191 15.18 -17.01 28.02
C THR A 191 14.70 -18.02 29.05
N GLY A 192 13.66 -18.81 28.75
CA GLY A 192 12.95 -19.64 29.72
C GLY A 192 12.14 -18.84 30.76
N ASN A 193 12.04 -17.52 30.61
CA ASN A 193 11.42 -16.63 31.59
C ASN A 193 10.06 -16.12 31.07
N VAL A 194 8.97 -16.53 31.73
CA VAL A 194 7.60 -16.13 31.37
C VAL A 194 7.39 -14.62 31.51
N GLY A 195 7.94 -13.98 32.55
CA GLY A 195 7.81 -12.55 32.75
C GLY A 195 8.43 -11.74 31.61
N LYS A 196 9.63 -12.12 31.16
CA LYS A 196 10.27 -11.51 29.99
C LYS A 196 9.47 -11.76 28.71
N ALA A 197 8.88 -12.95 28.56
CA ALA A 197 8.04 -13.27 27.41
C ALA A 197 6.76 -12.43 27.36
N VAL A 198 6.08 -12.23 28.49
CA VAL A 198 4.92 -11.34 28.60
C VAL A 198 5.31 -9.90 28.30
N GLN A 199 6.46 -9.44 28.79
CA GLN A 199 6.96 -8.11 28.47
C GLN A 199 7.18 -7.93 26.96
N ALA A 200 7.88 -8.87 26.31
CA ALA A 200 8.11 -8.82 24.86
C ALA A 200 6.80 -8.85 24.05
N ALA A 201 5.80 -9.60 24.52
CA ALA A 201 4.47 -9.61 23.94
C ALA A 201 3.79 -8.23 24.06
N GLY A 202 3.89 -7.59 25.23
CA GLY A 202 3.37 -6.23 25.47
C GLY A 202 4.07 -5.17 24.62
N GLU A 203 5.40 -5.26 24.46
CA GLU A 203 6.16 -4.40 23.55
C GLU A 203 5.70 -4.58 22.10
N ALA A 204 5.48 -5.82 21.65
CA ALA A 204 4.96 -6.09 20.31
C ALA A 204 3.55 -5.52 20.07
N VAL A 205 2.67 -5.54 21.08
CA VAL A 205 1.36 -4.88 21.03
C VAL A 205 1.54 -3.37 20.88
N ALA A 206 2.33 -2.74 21.75
CA ALA A 206 2.55 -1.30 21.74
C ALA A 206 3.14 -0.81 20.41
N THR A 207 4.16 -1.51 19.90
CA THR A 207 4.76 -1.23 18.59
C THR A 207 3.73 -1.33 17.47
N THR A 208 2.92 -2.40 17.44
CA THR A 208 1.93 -2.60 16.37
C THR A 208 0.83 -1.54 16.40
N ILE A 209 0.39 -1.11 17.59
CA ILE A 209 -0.57 0.00 17.73
C ILE A 209 0.06 1.33 17.28
N SER A 210 1.32 1.57 17.65
CA SER A 210 2.02 2.79 17.22
C SER A 210 2.16 2.84 15.70
N GLU A 211 2.54 1.71 15.08
CA GLU A 211 2.65 1.58 13.62
C GLU A 211 1.29 1.75 12.93
N SER A 212 0.19 1.25 13.52
CA SER A 212 -1.14 1.39 12.91
C SER A 212 -1.71 2.81 12.99
N VAL A 213 -1.34 3.60 13.99
CA VAL A 213 -1.80 4.99 14.14
C VAL A 213 -0.95 5.99 13.36
N ALA A 214 0.30 5.64 13.01
CA ALA A 214 1.21 6.53 12.30
C ALA A 214 0.64 7.05 10.96
N PRO A 215 0.04 6.22 10.08
CA PRO A 215 -0.57 6.68 8.83
C PRO A 215 -1.70 7.69 9.06
N VAL A 216 -2.53 7.48 10.10
CA VAL A 216 -3.62 8.41 10.44
C VAL A 216 -3.06 9.77 10.87
N ARG A 217 -2.00 9.77 11.68
CA ARG A 217 -1.32 10.99 12.09
C ARG A 217 -0.72 11.71 10.88
N ASP A 218 -0.07 10.97 10.00
CA ASP A 218 0.56 11.52 8.80
C ASP A 218 -0.49 12.16 7.87
N ALA A 219 -1.60 11.46 7.59
CA ALA A 219 -2.72 11.98 6.81
C ALA A 219 -3.32 13.27 7.40
N LEU A 220 -3.36 13.37 8.74
CA LEU A 220 -3.86 14.55 9.46
C LEU A 220 -2.86 15.71 9.51
N THR A 221 -1.56 15.49 9.31
CA THR A 221 -0.53 16.51 9.60
C THR A 221 0.30 16.93 8.40
N LYS A 222 0.52 16.04 7.41
CA LYS A 222 1.36 16.34 6.24
C LYS A 222 0.65 17.28 5.24
N PRO A 223 1.21 18.47 4.95
CA PRO A 223 0.54 19.43 4.08
C PRO A 223 0.29 18.85 2.68
N ILE A 224 -0.88 19.15 2.12
CA ILE A 224 -1.17 18.88 0.71
C ILE A 224 -0.71 20.09 -0.11
N PRO A 225 0.31 19.95 -0.98
CA PRO A 225 0.85 21.06 -1.74
C PRO A 225 -0.15 21.54 -2.79
N ILE A 226 -0.53 22.82 -2.72
CA ILE A 226 -1.36 23.47 -3.73
C ILE A 226 -0.44 24.15 -4.74
N THR A 227 -0.55 23.77 -6.00
CA THR A 227 0.10 24.48 -7.11
C THR A 227 -0.97 25.28 -7.82
N PRO A 228 -1.03 26.62 -7.62
CA PRO A 228 -2.03 27.44 -8.29
C PRO A 228 -1.94 27.22 -9.79
N ALA A 229 -3.09 27.00 -10.45
CA ALA A 229 -3.13 27.03 -11.89
C ALA A 229 -2.62 28.41 -12.33
N THR A 230 -1.53 28.45 -13.10
CA THR A 230 -1.11 29.70 -13.73
C THR A 230 -2.26 30.07 -14.65
N ALA A 231 -2.93 31.18 -14.36
CA ALA A 231 -3.86 31.76 -15.31
C ALA A 231 -3.09 31.87 -16.64
N ALA A 232 -3.57 31.22 -17.68
CA ALA A 232 -3.04 31.41 -19.01
C ALA A 232 -3.06 32.92 -19.26
N LYS A 233 -1.87 33.55 -19.26
CA LYS A 233 -1.76 34.94 -19.68
C LYS A 233 -2.25 34.98 -21.11
N ASP A 234 -3.26 35.79 -21.37
CA ASP A 234 -3.59 36.29 -22.69
C ASP A 234 -2.36 37.00 -23.26
N GLU A 235 -1.45 36.27 -23.91
CA GLU A 235 -0.47 36.84 -24.83
C GLU A 235 -1.07 36.87 -26.24
N GLY A 236 -2.22 37.54 -26.34
CA GLY A 236 -2.76 38.07 -27.57
C GLY A 236 -2.14 39.43 -27.87
N LYS A 237 -0.83 39.49 -28.16
CA LYS A 237 -0.26 40.60 -28.94
C LYS A 237 1.02 40.14 -29.64
N ALA A 238 0.87 39.78 -30.92
CA ALA A 238 1.99 39.63 -31.83
C ALA A 238 2.74 40.96 -31.98
N PRO A 239 4.08 40.97 -31.95
CA PRO A 239 4.86 41.93 -32.71
C PRO A 239 5.29 41.31 -34.04
N ASP A 240 5.15 42.15 -35.05
CA ASP A 240 5.40 41.99 -36.46
C ASP A 240 6.71 41.24 -36.81
N VAL A 241 6.63 40.42 -37.86
CA VAL A 241 7.78 39.80 -38.49
C VAL A 241 8.41 40.85 -39.42
N THR A 242 9.64 41.26 -39.14
CA THR A 242 10.52 41.79 -40.20
C THR A 242 11.85 41.07 -40.15
N ALA A 243 12.14 40.38 -41.24
CA ALA A 243 13.33 39.58 -41.46
C ALA A 243 14.60 40.44 -41.49
N ALA A 244 15.64 39.99 -40.78
CA ALA A 244 17.03 40.26 -41.12
C ALA A 244 17.92 39.07 -40.67
N HIS A 245 18.79 38.64 -41.58
CA HIS A 245 19.69 37.48 -41.52
C HIS A 245 20.73 37.52 -40.39
N PRO A 246 21.39 36.38 -40.07
CA PRO A 246 22.22 36.20 -38.88
C PRO A 246 23.65 36.73 -39.05
N ARG A 247 24.22 37.31 -37.99
CA ARG A 247 25.66 37.60 -37.88
C ARG A 247 26.12 37.46 -36.42
N ALA A 248 26.90 36.42 -36.12
CA ALA A 248 27.89 36.40 -35.04
C ALA A 248 29.13 37.19 -35.51
N PRO A 249 30.05 37.72 -34.66
CA PRO A 249 30.54 37.28 -33.33
C PRO A 249 30.52 38.44 -32.29
N ALA A 250 31.09 38.47 -31.08
CA ALA A 250 32.27 37.84 -30.48
C ALA A 250 32.20 37.94 -28.93
N ALA A 251 33.09 37.17 -28.28
CA ALA A 251 33.31 37.11 -26.84
C ALA A 251 33.83 38.42 -26.23
N SER A 252 33.44 38.70 -24.99
CA SER A 252 34.21 39.48 -24.02
C SER A 252 33.97 38.96 -22.61
N VAL A 253 35.07 38.56 -21.98
CA VAL A 253 35.25 38.19 -20.58
C VAL A 253 35.31 39.47 -19.74
N GLU A 254 34.60 39.55 -18.62
CA GLU A 254 35.14 40.22 -17.42
C GLU A 254 34.59 39.59 -16.13
N LEU A 255 35.44 39.62 -15.11
CA LEU A 255 35.58 38.73 -13.97
C LEU A 255 35.41 39.52 -12.65
N VAL A 256 35.15 38.81 -11.53
CA VAL A 256 35.42 39.15 -10.09
C VAL A 256 34.23 39.81 -9.36
N LYS A 257 33.70 39.38 -8.18
CA LYS A 257 34.33 38.82 -6.95
C LYS A 257 33.34 38.03 -6.06
N THR A 258 33.79 36.86 -5.58
CA THR A 258 33.74 36.23 -4.23
C THR A 258 32.68 36.72 -3.21
N MET A 259 31.88 35.87 -2.53
CA MET A 259 32.26 35.07 -1.34
C MET A 259 31.31 33.89 -1.06
N ALA A 260 31.90 32.74 -0.71
CA ALA A 260 31.26 31.58 -0.07
C ALA A 260 31.64 31.53 1.43
N PRO A 261 30.98 30.66 2.22
CA PRO A 261 31.72 29.85 3.19
C PRO A 261 31.50 28.34 3.03
N GLN A 262 32.61 27.60 3.16
CA GLN A 262 32.73 26.14 3.20
C GLN A 262 32.21 25.53 4.51
N ALA A 263 31.78 24.25 4.46
CA ALA A 263 32.12 23.26 5.50
C ALA A 263 31.96 21.79 5.02
N LYS A 264 33.11 21.19 4.66
CA LYS A 264 33.63 19.84 4.97
C LYS A 264 32.71 18.60 4.93
N THR A 265 32.97 17.74 3.93
CA THR A 265 32.74 16.29 3.92
C THR A 265 33.96 15.54 4.52
N PRO A 266 33.78 14.35 5.11
CA PRO A 266 34.80 13.30 5.08
C PRO A 266 34.34 12.10 4.24
N VAL A 267 35.18 11.73 3.29
CA VAL A 267 35.09 10.51 2.47
C VAL A 267 35.78 9.37 3.23
N VAL A 268 35.11 8.24 3.39
CA VAL A 268 35.76 6.95 3.73
C VAL A 268 35.64 6.00 2.54
N ARG A 269 36.80 5.46 2.21
CA ARG A 269 37.18 4.64 1.05
C ARG A 269 36.80 3.17 1.28
N LEU A 270 36.23 2.50 0.28
CA LEU A 270 36.13 1.04 0.23
C LEU A 270 36.70 0.57 -1.12
N ASP A 271 37.85 -0.11 -1.06
CA ASP A 271 38.45 -0.80 -2.21
C ASP A 271 37.72 -2.14 -2.48
N PRO A 272 37.70 -2.62 -3.75
CA PRO A 272 36.91 -3.77 -4.17
C PRO A 272 37.73 -5.06 -4.23
N LYS A 273 37.19 -6.18 -3.70
CA LYS A 273 37.33 -7.58 -4.18
C LYS A 273 36.87 -8.58 -3.11
N SER A 274 35.76 -9.28 -3.35
CA SER A 274 35.68 -10.72 -3.12
C SER A 274 34.45 -11.30 -3.83
N ASN A 275 34.72 -12.22 -4.74
CA ASN A 275 33.78 -12.90 -5.62
C ASN A 275 33.35 -14.22 -4.96
N ARG A 276 32.04 -14.42 -4.76
CA ARG A 276 31.43 -15.76 -4.73
C ARG A 276 30.01 -15.69 -5.29
N GLN A 277 29.93 -15.93 -6.60
CA GLN A 277 28.78 -16.59 -7.19
C GLN A 277 28.57 -17.95 -6.53
N ALA A 278 27.36 -18.21 -6.04
CA ALA A 278 26.82 -19.54 -5.84
C ALA A 278 25.38 -19.56 -6.38
N SER A 279 25.31 -19.84 -7.68
CA SER A 279 24.28 -20.65 -8.37
C SER A 279 22.90 -20.77 -7.72
N LEU A 280 21.92 -20.04 -8.28
CA LEU A 280 20.50 -20.41 -8.24
C LEU A 280 20.27 -21.66 -9.12
N PRO A 281 19.56 -22.71 -8.65
CA PRO A 281 19.19 -23.82 -9.51
C PRO A 281 18.15 -23.40 -10.56
N ARG A 282 18.42 -23.74 -11.82
CA ARG A 282 17.48 -23.62 -12.95
C ARG A 282 16.34 -24.65 -12.77
N PRO A 283 15.06 -24.28 -12.98
CA PRO A 283 13.99 -25.26 -12.97
C PRO A 283 14.08 -26.20 -14.19
N PRO A 284 13.72 -27.49 -14.05
CA PRO A 284 13.76 -28.43 -15.17
C PRO A 284 12.70 -28.07 -16.22
N ALA A 285 13.09 -28.17 -17.49
CA ALA A 285 12.19 -28.06 -18.63
C ALA A 285 11.26 -29.29 -18.64
N LEU A 286 9.95 -29.04 -18.54
CA LEU A 286 8.93 -30.05 -18.86
C LEU A 286 8.41 -29.79 -20.27
N SER A 287 8.91 -30.61 -21.18
CA SER A 287 8.29 -30.92 -22.46
C SER A 287 7.04 -31.75 -22.20
N SER A 288 5.86 -31.26 -22.56
CA SER A 288 4.73 -32.05 -23.05
C SER A 288 3.49 -31.16 -23.21
N ARG A 289 3.10 -30.96 -24.46
CA ARG A 289 1.80 -30.42 -24.89
C ARG A 289 0.71 -31.47 -24.63
N PRO A 290 -0.48 -31.11 -24.14
CA PRO A 290 -1.68 -31.92 -24.36
C PRO A 290 -2.64 -31.23 -25.34
N ASP A 291 -3.20 -32.04 -26.23
CA ASP A 291 -4.25 -31.70 -27.19
C ASP A 291 -5.59 -31.32 -26.52
N PRO A 292 -6.48 -30.59 -27.23
CA PRO A 292 -7.71 -30.06 -26.68
C PRO A 292 -8.82 -31.12 -26.70
N GLY A 293 -9.39 -31.45 -25.54
CA GLY A 293 -10.59 -32.29 -25.49
C GLY A 293 -11.08 -32.59 -24.08
N SER A 294 -12.39 -32.42 -23.90
CA SER A 294 -13.21 -32.77 -22.72
C SER A 294 -13.37 -31.69 -21.64
N ALA A 295 -14.47 -30.94 -21.77
CA ALA A 295 -15.04 -30.09 -20.75
C ALA A 295 -15.68 -30.93 -19.63
N ALA A 296 -15.12 -30.87 -18.43
CA ALA A 296 -15.82 -31.24 -17.20
C ALA A 296 -15.90 -30.01 -16.28
N LYS A 297 -17.14 -29.60 -15.96
CA LYS A 297 -17.45 -28.54 -14.99
C LYS A 297 -16.91 -28.91 -13.61
N ILE A 298 -15.68 -28.49 -13.29
CA ILE A 298 -15.18 -28.50 -11.91
C ILE A 298 -15.44 -27.11 -11.34
N LYS A 299 -16.32 -27.07 -10.34
CA LYS A 299 -16.62 -25.87 -9.56
C LYS A 299 -15.32 -25.44 -8.84
N GLN A 300 -14.70 -24.35 -9.27
CA GLN A 300 -13.52 -23.80 -8.60
C GLN A 300 -13.84 -23.53 -7.12
N PRO A 301 -13.07 -24.06 -6.16
CA PRO A 301 -13.19 -23.64 -4.78
C PRO A 301 -12.70 -22.20 -4.69
N ASN A 302 -13.56 -21.29 -4.23
CA ASN A 302 -13.18 -19.90 -3.99
C ASN A 302 -12.30 -19.86 -2.72
N PRO A 303 -10.97 -19.58 -2.82
CA PRO A 303 -10.06 -19.64 -1.67
C PRO A 303 -10.37 -18.56 -0.61
N MET A 304 -11.14 -17.53 -0.96
CA MET A 304 -11.60 -16.48 -0.05
C MET A 304 -12.65 -16.96 0.98
N SER A 305 -13.34 -18.07 0.73
CA SER A 305 -14.35 -18.60 1.66
C SER A 305 -13.74 -19.24 2.90
N GLY A 306 -12.50 -19.74 2.82
CA GLY A 306 -11.83 -20.42 3.93
C GLY A 306 -11.22 -19.46 4.95
N LEU A 307 -10.69 -18.32 4.47
CA LEU A 307 -10.01 -17.33 5.31
C LEU A 307 -11.00 -16.61 6.24
N GLY A 308 -12.18 -16.22 5.74
CA GLY A 308 -13.24 -15.62 6.55
C GLY A 308 -13.81 -16.57 7.62
N GLY A 309 -13.85 -17.89 7.34
CA GLY A 309 -14.28 -18.91 8.28
C GLY A 309 -13.28 -19.16 9.41
N ALA A 310 -11.98 -19.10 9.11
CA ALA A 310 -10.92 -19.25 10.10
C ALA A 310 -10.85 -18.04 11.07
N ILE A 311 -11.05 -16.82 10.55
CA ILE A 311 -11.11 -15.59 11.35
C ILE A 311 -12.34 -15.59 12.27
N LYS A 312 -13.51 -16.03 11.77
CA LYS A 312 -14.74 -16.14 12.57
C LYS A 312 -14.64 -17.19 13.70
N LYS A 313 -13.87 -18.27 13.48
CA LYS A 313 -13.60 -19.27 14.53
C LYS A 313 -12.57 -18.80 15.57
N ALA A 314 -11.65 -17.91 15.22
CA ALA A 314 -10.63 -17.40 16.12
C ALA A 314 -11.15 -16.24 17.03
N PHE A 315 -12.16 -15.49 16.59
CA PHE A 315 -12.67 -14.29 17.26
C PHE A 315 -14.18 -14.34 17.59
N GLY A 316 -14.67 -15.47 18.13
CA GLY A 316 -16.10 -15.74 18.35
C GLY A 316 -16.98 -14.53 18.67
N ASP A 317 -18.12 -14.41 17.98
CA ASP A 317 -19.19 -13.40 18.06
C ASP A 317 -19.04 -12.28 19.13
N VAL A 318 -18.11 -11.35 18.94
CA VAL A 318 -18.07 -10.09 19.73
C VAL A 318 -18.98 -9.00 19.13
N GLY A 319 -19.76 -9.30 18.08
CA GLY A 319 -20.60 -8.31 17.37
C GLY A 319 -22.10 -8.35 17.66
N ALA A 320 -22.64 -9.37 18.35
CA ALA A 320 -24.09 -9.57 18.46
C ALA A 320 -24.71 -8.97 19.74
N LYS A 321 -24.42 -7.70 20.06
CA LYS A 321 -25.31 -6.90 20.92
C LYS A 321 -25.61 -5.57 20.24
N LYS A 322 -26.79 -5.53 19.59
CA LYS A 322 -27.48 -4.32 19.16
C LYS A 322 -27.42 -3.27 20.28
N PRO A 323 -27.02 -2.02 20.02
CA PRO A 323 -27.36 -0.91 20.90
C PRO A 323 -28.90 -0.79 20.94
N ALA A 324 -29.47 -0.75 22.14
CA ALA A 324 -30.89 -0.48 22.33
C ALA A 324 -31.24 0.90 21.74
N ALA A 325 -32.34 0.97 21.00
CA ALA A 325 -32.86 2.22 20.45
C ALA A 325 -33.20 3.21 21.59
N PRO A 326 -33.00 4.53 21.40
CA PRO A 326 -33.43 5.51 22.38
C PRO A 326 -34.96 5.51 22.50
N GLY A 327 -35.45 5.40 23.74
CA GLY A 327 -36.86 5.33 24.07
C GLY A 327 -37.64 6.59 23.67
N LYS A 328 -38.89 6.39 23.24
CA LYS A 328 -39.86 7.46 22.93
C LYS A 328 -40.08 8.36 24.16
N PRO A 329 -40.28 9.68 23.99
CA PRO A 329 -40.59 10.56 25.11
C PRO A 329 -42.01 10.28 25.64
N ALA A 330 -42.11 10.19 26.97
CA ALA A 330 -43.36 10.03 27.69
C ALA A 330 -44.21 11.32 27.57
N LYS A 331 -45.52 11.16 27.35
CA LYS A 331 -46.50 12.23 27.49
C LYS A 331 -46.54 12.67 28.95
N THR A 332 -46.23 13.93 29.20
CA THR A 332 -46.56 14.62 30.45
C THR A 332 -48.02 15.05 30.37
N ASP A 333 -48.88 14.39 31.14
CA ASP A 333 -50.16 14.96 31.53
C ASP A 333 -49.95 16.10 32.51
N ARG A 334 -50.65 17.19 32.25
CA ARG A 334 -50.66 18.44 33.01
C ARG A 334 -51.64 18.30 34.19
N PRO A 335 -51.37 18.89 35.37
CA PRO A 335 -52.44 19.38 36.23
C PRO A 335 -53.05 20.67 35.67
#